data_AF-A0A7V2G4S5-F1
#
_entry.id   AF-A0A7V2G4S5-F1
#
_cell.length_a   1.000
_cell.length_b   1.000
_cell.length_c   1.000
_cell.angle_alpha   90.00
_cell.angle_beta   90.00
_cell.angle_gamma   90.00
#
_symmetry.space_group_name_H-M   'P 1'
#
loop_
_entity.id
_entity.type
_entity.pdbx_description
1 polymer ?
#
loop_
_entity_poly.entity_id
_entity_poly.type
_entity_poly.pdbx_seq_one_letter_code
_entity_poly.pdbx_strand_id
1 'polypeptide(L)'
;MELRKGLLKLADRLEGLAARLPEALRRPVLAEFRPLKELFLIRRAPRLLLVGSTSAEAARLVTLLLGTEGHGVTAWEERPGWLWYRPATAGVGESEEDGIGLLTVGADHPGLVQEALVHGRPDAVVVMSSLESLQSTLECAARCLASPDPESPLTKRCHVIVGLPSATALTGDLVLSSQAALRHLFEKVFIHTEEVFSAGRDGLLERVAEGLPFEAQLAFVRFAGVATSQRRLARSVVRSITAVSAAIGAQPI
;
A
#
# COMPACT_ATOMS: atom_id res chain seq x y z
N MET A 1 -6.28 22.22 6.32
CA MET A 1 -6.75 21.95 4.94
C MET A 1 -6.38 23.04 3.92
N GLU A 2 -6.59 24.33 4.21
CA GLU A 2 -6.29 25.44 3.26
C GLU A 2 -4.82 25.52 2.81
N LEU A 3 -3.87 25.36 3.74
CA LEU A 3 -2.42 25.34 3.42
C LEU A 3 -2.04 24.23 2.44
N ARG A 4 -2.64 23.04 2.57
CA ARG A 4 -2.37 21.91 1.69
C ARG A 4 -2.96 22.12 0.30
N LYS A 5 -4.19 22.63 0.20
CA LYS A 5 -4.77 23.04 -1.08
C LYS A 5 -3.91 24.12 -1.77
N GLY A 6 -3.36 25.04 -0.99
CA GLY A 6 -2.40 26.05 -1.46
C GLY A 6 -1.10 25.44 -1.97
N LEU A 7 -0.48 24.53 -1.21
CA LEU A 7 0.76 23.84 -1.60
C LEU A 7 0.55 22.92 -2.80
N LEU A 8 -0.60 22.25 -2.91
CA LEU A 8 -0.93 21.41 -4.06
C LEU A 8 -1.06 22.26 -5.32
N LYS A 9 -1.75 23.40 -5.26
CA LYS A 9 -1.78 24.38 -6.36
C LYS A 9 -0.41 24.91 -6.72
N LEU A 10 0.47 25.11 -5.73
CA LEU A 10 1.83 25.59 -5.97
C LEU A 10 2.70 24.51 -6.60
N ALA A 11 2.56 23.26 -6.17
CA ALA A 11 3.19 22.11 -6.80
C ALA A 11 2.71 21.89 -8.24
N ASP A 12 1.40 22.01 -8.50
CA ASP A 12 0.83 21.92 -9.85
C ASP A 12 1.39 23.03 -10.77
N ARG A 13 1.56 24.25 -10.23
CA ARG A 13 2.19 25.36 -10.95
C ARG A 13 3.67 25.11 -11.21
N LEU A 14 4.41 24.59 -10.23
CA LEU A 14 5.82 24.21 -10.40
C LEU A 14 5.98 23.08 -11.42
N GLU A 15 5.07 22.11 -11.44
CA GLU A 15 5.04 21.04 -12.43
C GLU A 15 4.75 21.60 -13.84
N GLY A 16 3.81 22.55 -13.94
CA GLY A 16 3.52 23.29 -15.18
C GLY A 16 4.69 24.15 -15.67
N LEU A 17 5.47 24.75 -14.77
CA LEU A 17 6.70 25.48 -15.12
C LEU A 17 7.83 24.53 -15.50
N ALA A 18 7.99 23.42 -14.78
CA ALA A 18 8.98 22.38 -15.07
C ALA A 18 8.71 21.70 -16.43
N ALA A 19 7.45 21.58 -16.85
CA ALA A 19 7.07 21.10 -18.17
C ALA A 19 7.55 22.01 -19.31
N ARG A 20 7.80 23.29 -19.03
CA ARG A 20 8.31 24.29 -19.99
C ARG A 20 9.84 24.38 -20.01
N LEU A 21 10.54 23.62 -19.16
CA LEU A 21 12.00 23.55 -19.15
C LEU A 21 12.54 22.87 -20.42
N PRO A 22 13.80 23.18 -20.82
CA PRO A 22 14.50 22.44 -21.86
C PRO A 22 14.53 20.94 -21.58
N GLU A 23 14.52 20.11 -22.64
CA GLU A 23 14.34 18.66 -22.53
C GLU A 23 15.38 17.98 -21.62
N ALA A 24 16.60 18.51 -21.58
CA ALA A 24 17.69 18.04 -20.72
C ALA A 24 17.39 18.14 -19.22
N LEU A 25 16.58 19.12 -18.79
CA LEU A 25 16.21 19.33 -17.38
C LEU A 25 14.81 18.85 -17.05
N ARG A 26 13.90 18.91 -18.03
CA ARG A 26 12.49 18.58 -17.85
C ARG A 26 12.29 17.18 -17.29
N ARG A 27 12.95 16.17 -17.88
CA ARG A 27 12.79 14.77 -17.47
C ARG A 27 13.32 14.51 -16.05
N PRO A 28 14.58 14.87 -15.70
CA PRO A 28 15.09 14.68 -14.34
C PRO A 28 14.26 15.42 -13.29
N VAL A 29 13.92 16.69 -13.53
CA VAL A 29 13.22 17.52 -12.55
C VAL A 29 11.80 17.01 -12.32
N LEU A 30 11.04 16.68 -13.38
CA LEU A 30 9.69 16.13 -13.23
C LEU A 30 9.69 14.73 -12.59
N ALA A 31 10.70 13.90 -12.87
CA ALA A 31 10.83 12.58 -12.26
C ALA A 31 11.01 12.66 -10.73
N GLU A 32 11.64 13.73 -10.24
CA GLU A 32 11.90 13.95 -8.81
C GLU A 32 10.79 14.76 -8.11
N PHE A 33 10.01 15.58 -8.83
CA PHE A 33 8.87 16.30 -8.25
C PHE A 33 7.66 15.41 -7.98
N ARG A 34 7.41 14.42 -8.84
CA ARG A 34 6.31 13.46 -8.68
C ARG A 34 6.30 12.79 -7.29
N PRO A 35 7.40 12.15 -6.83
CA PRO A 35 7.41 11.50 -5.52
C PRO A 35 7.14 12.48 -4.37
N LEU A 36 7.67 13.71 -4.44
CA LEU A 36 7.43 14.73 -3.40
C LEU A 36 5.95 15.12 -3.32
N LYS A 37 5.29 15.30 -4.47
CA LYS A 37 3.86 15.60 -4.55
C LYS A 37 3.02 14.46 -3.99
N GLU A 38 3.35 13.22 -4.36
CA GLU A 38 2.64 12.02 -3.92
C GLU A 38 2.75 11.82 -2.39
N LEU A 39 3.96 11.91 -1.81
CA LEU A 39 4.18 11.68 -0.36
C LEU A 39 3.56 12.75 0.54
N PHE A 40 3.70 14.03 0.16
CA PHE A 40 3.40 15.14 1.07
C PHE A 40 2.10 15.86 0.74
N LEU A 41 1.67 15.85 -0.53
CA LEU A 41 0.55 16.66 -0.99
C LEU A 41 -0.67 15.82 -1.35
N ILE A 42 -0.53 14.62 -1.91
CA ILE A 42 -1.67 13.73 -2.23
C ILE A 42 -2.00 12.78 -1.07
N ARG A 43 -1.00 12.45 -0.24
CA ARG A 43 -1.08 11.65 1.00
C ARG A 43 -2.48 11.19 1.42
N ARG A 44 -2.67 9.88 1.47
CA ARG A 44 -3.89 9.23 1.98
C ARG A 44 -3.58 8.00 2.81
N ALA A 45 -4.53 7.55 3.62
CA ALA A 45 -4.41 6.28 4.32
C ALA A 45 -4.48 5.09 3.32
N PRO A 46 -3.64 4.05 3.50
CA PRO A 46 -3.72 2.83 2.71
C PRO A 46 -4.96 2.01 3.05
N ARG A 47 -5.46 1.28 2.06
CA ARG A 47 -6.48 0.23 2.21
C ARG A 47 -5.84 -1.14 2.01
N LEU A 48 -5.92 -2.01 3.01
CA LEU A 48 -5.34 -3.34 2.97
C LEU A 48 -6.44 -4.41 3.00
N LEU A 49 -6.47 -5.25 1.98
CA LEU A 49 -7.30 -6.45 1.97
C LEU A 49 -6.54 -7.60 2.62
N LEU A 50 -7.09 -8.19 3.69
CA LEU A 50 -6.49 -9.31 4.40
C LEU A 50 -7.28 -10.58 4.08
N VAL A 51 -6.61 -11.56 3.50
CA VAL A 51 -7.25 -12.82 3.07
C VAL A 51 -6.60 -13.96 3.82
N GLY A 52 -7.41 -14.68 4.60
CA GLY A 52 -7.01 -15.93 5.26
C GLY A 52 -7.72 -17.10 4.60
N SER A 53 -7.08 -18.27 4.53
CA SER A 53 -7.79 -19.51 4.15
C SER A 53 -8.81 -19.91 5.22
N THR A 54 -8.56 -19.50 6.47
CA THR A 54 -9.47 -19.63 7.61
C THR A 54 -9.70 -18.29 8.31
N SER A 55 -10.79 -18.17 9.08
CA SER A 55 -11.04 -16.99 9.93
C SER A 55 -9.90 -16.76 10.94
N ALA A 56 -9.24 -17.82 11.40
CA ALA A 56 -8.12 -17.72 12.34
C ALA A 56 -6.88 -17.10 11.70
N GLU A 57 -6.58 -17.43 10.45
CA GLU A 57 -5.48 -16.82 9.69
C GLU A 57 -5.77 -15.35 9.34
N ALA A 58 -7.01 -15.03 8.97
CA ALA A 58 -7.42 -13.64 8.75
C ALA A 58 -7.28 -12.81 10.04
N ALA A 59 -7.70 -13.35 11.19
CA ALA A 59 -7.49 -12.71 12.49
C ALA A 59 -6.00 -12.57 12.84
N ARG A 60 -5.18 -13.59 12.53
CA ARG A 60 -3.73 -13.53 12.73
C ARG A 60 -3.07 -12.43 11.90
N LEU A 61 -3.51 -12.20 10.66
CA LEU A 61 -3.06 -11.08 9.83
C LEU A 61 -3.36 -9.73 10.48
N VAL A 62 -4.57 -9.55 11.02
CA VAL A 62 -4.93 -8.34 11.75
C VAL A 62 -4.00 -8.14 12.95
N THR A 63 -3.79 -9.18 13.76
CA THR A 63 -2.89 -9.12 14.92
C THR A 63 -1.44 -8.83 14.52
N LEU A 64 -0.94 -9.39 13.42
CA LEU A 64 0.41 -9.10 12.93
C LEU A 64 0.55 -7.66 12.46
N LEU A 65 -0.46 -7.10 11.79
CA LEU A 65 -0.45 -5.72 11.29
C LEU A 65 -0.67 -4.68 12.40
N LEU A 66 -1.57 -4.94 13.35
CA LEU A 66 -1.92 -3.99 14.41
C LEU A 66 -1.04 -4.13 15.65
N GLY A 67 -0.71 -5.37 16.01
CA GLY A 67 0.18 -5.72 17.13
C GLY A 67 -0.59 -6.57 18.14
N THR A 68 0.11 -7.41 18.89
CA THR A 68 -0.49 -8.26 19.95
C THR A 68 -0.94 -7.46 21.17
N GLU A 69 -0.48 -6.22 21.30
CA GLU A 69 -0.83 -5.33 22.39
C GLU A 69 -1.52 -4.09 21.83
N GLY A 70 -2.84 -4.00 21.98
CA GLY A 70 -3.68 -2.87 21.57
C GLY A 70 -3.37 -1.54 22.27
N HIS A 71 -2.19 -1.40 22.90
CA HIS A 71 -1.74 -0.19 23.58
C HIS A 71 -1.43 0.98 22.64
N GLY A 72 -1.47 0.77 21.31
CA GLY A 72 -1.04 1.76 20.34
C GLY A 72 -1.98 2.03 19.17
N VAL A 73 -3.16 1.39 19.08
CA VAL A 73 -4.07 1.57 17.92
C VAL A 73 -5.54 1.58 18.37
N THR A 74 -6.33 2.52 17.85
CA THR A 74 -7.79 2.58 18.10
C THR A 74 -8.56 2.52 16.79
N ALA A 75 -9.64 1.72 16.76
CA ALA A 75 -10.64 1.80 15.70
C ALA A 75 -11.40 3.11 15.87
N TRP A 76 -11.55 3.88 14.79
CA TRP A 76 -12.20 5.20 14.88
C TRP A 76 -13.45 5.33 14.01
N GLU A 77 -13.60 4.49 12.97
CA GLU A 77 -14.72 4.53 12.05
C GLU A 77 -14.92 3.18 11.37
N GLU A 78 -16.17 2.73 11.33
CA GLU A 78 -16.62 1.64 10.48
C GLU A 78 -17.34 2.27 9.29
N ARG A 79 -16.72 2.20 8.11
CA ARG A 79 -17.41 2.46 6.84
C ARG A 79 -17.93 1.13 6.31
N PRO A 80 -19.01 1.10 5.52
CA PRO A 80 -19.53 -0.15 4.95
C PRO A 80 -18.38 -1.00 4.36
N GLY A 81 -18.05 -2.07 5.09
CA GLY A 81 -16.98 -3.02 4.79
C GLY A 81 -15.51 -2.64 5.12
N TRP A 82 -15.16 -1.40 5.46
CA TRP A 82 -13.77 -1.03 5.85
C TRP A 82 -13.67 -0.63 7.32
N LEU A 83 -12.79 -1.30 8.06
CA LEU A 83 -12.45 -0.97 9.44
C LEU A 83 -11.21 -0.07 9.48
N TRP A 84 -11.35 1.14 10.03
CA TRP A 84 -10.28 2.13 10.05
C TRP A 84 -9.59 2.24 11.41
N TYR A 85 -8.24 2.20 11.38
CA TYR A 85 -7.37 2.09 12.56
C TYR A 85 -6.29 3.17 12.58
N ARG A 86 -6.16 3.91 13.69
CA ARG A 86 -5.17 5.00 13.87
C ARG A 86 -4.24 4.70 15.03
N PRO A 87 -3.03 5.26 15.03
CA PRO A 87 -2.16 5.20 16.20
C PRO A 87 -2.85 5.87 17.40
N ALA A 88 -2.69 5.32 18.60
CA ALA A 88 -3.25 5.88 19.84
C ALA A 88 -2.59 7.21 20.23
N THR A 89 -1.37 7.44 19.74
CA THR A 89 -0.62 8.69 19.90
C THR A 89 -1.12 9.82 18.99
N ALA A 90 -2.03 9.51 18.05
CA ALA A 90 -2.63 10.50 17.17
C ALA A 90 -3.52 11.46 17.97
N GLY A 91 -3.17 12.74 18.01
CA GLY A 91 -3.91 13.76 18.75
C GLY A 91 -5.37 13.90 18.30
N VAL A 92 -6.21 14.49 19.14
CA VAL A 92 -7.59 14.87 18.81
C VAL A 92 -7.54 15.97 17.74
N GLY A 93 -7.58 15.57 16.46
CA GLY A 93 -7.48 16.48 15.31
C GLY A 93 -6.65 15.96 14.12
N GLU A 94 -5.99 14.80 14.23
CA GLU A 94 -5.33 14.17 13.09
C GLU A 94 -6.36 13.62 12.08
N SER A 95 -6.16 13.97 10.81
CA SER A 95 -7.10 13.66 9.71
C SER A 95 -7.07 12.18 9.30
N GLU A 96 -8.08 11.72 8.55
CA GLU A 96 -8.24 10.36 7.98
C GLU A 96 -6.99 9.75 7.30
N GLU A 97 -5.96 10.56 7.08
CA GLU A 97 -4.73 10.25 6.34
C GLU A 97 -3.62 9.60 7.16
N ASP A 98 -3.75 9.59 8.49
CA ASP A 98 -2.69 9.11 9.40
C ASP A 98 -2.96 7.70 9.97
N GLY A 99 -3.95 6.99 9.40
CA GLY A 99 -4.26 5.60 9.77
C GLY A 99 -4.25 4.64 8.60
N ILE A 100 -4.89 3.49 8.79
CA ILE A 100 -5.02 2.43 7.78
C ILE A 100 -6.45 1.89 7.75
N GLY A 101 -6.93 1.53 6.57
CA GLY A 101 -8.19 0.80 6.40
C GLY A 101 -7.91 -0.68 6.20
N LEU A 102 -8.57 -1.53 6.98
CA LEU A 102 -8.50 -2.98 6.87
C LEU A 102 -9.84 -3.55 6.43
N LEU A 103 -9.80 -4.47 5.48
CA LEU A 103 -10.93 -5.32 5.12
C LEU A 103 -10.48 -6.76 5.22
N THR A 104 -11.13 -7.55 6.07
CA THR A 104 -10.82 -8.96 6.27
C THR A 104 -11.79 -9.83 5.48
N VAL A 105 -11.24 -10.75 4.69
CA VAL A 105 -12.00 -11.76 3.97
C VAL A 105 -11.75 -13.09 4.67
N GLY A 106 -12.76 -13.53 5.41
CA GLY A 106 -12.90 -14.95 5.74
C GLY A 106 -13.61 -15.67 4.59
N ALA A 107 -13.36 -16.97 4.44
CA ALA A 107 -13.93 -17.81 3.38
C ALA A 107 -15.48 -17.75 3.28
N ASP A 108 -16.15 -17.26 4.32
CA ASP A 108 -17.60 -17.43 4.53
C ASP A 108 -18.48 -16.23 4.08
N HIS A 109 -17.92 -15.05 3.75
CA HIS A 109 -18.74 -13.84 3.52
C HIS A 109 -18.26 -12.92 2.36
N PRO A 110 -18.35 -13.36 1.09
CA PRO A 110 -17.92 -12.55 -0.07
C PRO A 110 -18.81 -11.32 -0.36
N GLY A 111 -20.06 -11.29 0.11
CA GLY A 111 -21.02 -10.20 -0.17
C GLY A 111 -20.62 -8.85 0.43
N LEU A 112 -20.08 -8.85 1.66
CA LEU A 112 -19.60 -7.64 2.35
C LEU A 112 -18.37 -7.04 1.68
N VAL A 113 -17.58 -7.88 1.00
CA VAL A 113 -16.36 -7.44 0.30
C VAL A 113 -16.72 -6.58 -0.91
N GLN A 114 -17.73 -6.98 -1.69
CA GLN A 114 -18.15 -6.24 -2.88
C GLN A 114 -18.71 -4.86 -2.52
N GLU A 115 -19.49 -4.75 -1.45
CA GLU A 115 -19.97 -3.46 -0.93
C GLU A 115 -18.79 -2.56 -0.51
N ALA A 116 -17.81 -3.11 0.20
CA ALA A 116 -16.62 -2.38 0.62
C ALA A 116 -15.82 -1.83 -0.57
N LEU A 117 -15.70 -2.62 -1.65
CA LEU A 117 -14.93 -2.26 -2.84
C LEU A 117 -15.54 -1.10 -3.62
N VAL A 118 -16.86 -0.89 -3.54
CA VAL A 118 -17.53 0.31 -4.09
C VAL A 118 -16.98 1.58 -3.42
N HIS A 119 -16.67 1.52 -2.12
CA HIS A 119 -16.16 2.65 -1.34
C HIS A 119 -14.63 2.82 -1.41
N GLY A 120 -13.93 1.90 -2.09
CA GLY A 120 -12.51 2.04 -2.39
C GLY A 120 -11.84 0.70 -2.58
N ARG A 121 -11.01 0.60 -3.63
CA ARG A 121 -10.18 -0.59 -3.86
C ARG A 121 -8.99 -0.66 -2.90
N PRO A 122 -8.51 -1.87 -2.57
CA PRO A 122 -7.29 -2.05 -1.79
C PRO A 122 -6.06 -1.57 -2.55
N ASP A 123 -5.11 -1.04 -1.78
CA ASP A 123 -3.76 -0.67 -2.21
C ASP A 123 -2.80 -1.86 -2.17
N ALA A 124 -3.05 -2.78 -1.23
CA ALA A 124 -2.36 -4.05 -1.14
C ALA A 124 -3.30 -5.15 -0.64
N VAL A 125 -2.99 -6.37 -1.02
CA VAL A 125 -3.67 -7.60 -0.60
C VAL A 125 -2.65 -8.44 0.14
N VAL A 126 -2.94 -8.82 1.37
CA VAL A 126 -2.08 -9.68 2.17
C VAL A 126 -2.79 -11.02 2.34
N VAL A 127 -2.17 -12.08 1.83
CA VAL A 127 -2.71 -13.44 1.82
C VAL A 127 -1.91 -14.29 2.79
N MET A 128 -2.59 -14.90 3.75
CA MET A 128 -2.04 -15.94 4.62
C MET A 128 -2.81 -17.23 4.37
N SER A 129 -2.08 -18.28 3.98
CA SER A 129 -2.67 -19.58 3.71
C SER A 129 -1.64 -20.68 3.95
N SER A 130 -2.09 -21.90 4.23
CA SER A 130 -1.26 -23.09 4.05
C SER A 130 -0.93 -23.32 2.56
N LEU A 131 0.10 -24.12 2.28
CA LEU A 131 0.48 -24.49 0.91
C LEU A 131 -0.67 -25.21 0.19
N GLU A 132 -1.39 -26.08 0.90
CA GLU A 132 -2.51 -26.86 0.37
C GLU A 132 -3.72 -25.99 0.00
N SER A 133 -3.96 -24.91 0.75
CA SER A 133 -5.10 -24.00 0.53
C SER A 133 -4.75 -22.75 -0.26
N LEU A 134 -3.49 -22.61 -0.71
CA LEU A 134 -3.02 -21.36 -1.32
C LEU A 134 -3.81 -21.03 -2.58
N GLN A 135 -3.97 -22.00 -3.47
CA GLN A 135 -4.65 -21.78 -4.74
C GLN A 135 -6.11 -21.36 -4.53
N SER A 136 -6.86 -22.09 -3.69
CA SER A 136 -8.25 -21.75 -3.39
C SER A 136 -8.40 -20.40 -2.69
N THR A 137 -7.44 -20.03 -1.84
CA THR A 137 -7.40 -18.72 -1.17
C THR A 137 -7.14 -17.58 -2.16
N LEU A 138 -6.23 -17.79 -3.12
CA LEU A 138 -5.96 -16.82 -4.18
C LEU A 138 -7.13 -16.67 -5.15
N GLU A 139 -7.79 -17.77 -5.50
CA GLU A 139 -9.03 -17.73 -6.29
C GLU A 139 -10.17 -17.04 -5.53
N CYS A 140 -10.24 -17.20 -4.21
CA CYS A 140 -11.16 -16.45 -3.35
C CYS A 140 -10.85 -14.94 -3.38
N ALA A 141 -9.58 -14.57 -3.19
CA ALA A 141 -9.13 -13.18 -3.30
C ALA A 141 -9.47 -12.61 -4.68
N ALA A 142 -9.17 -13.35 -5.75
CA ALA A 142 -9.45 -12.96 -7.12
C ALA A 142 -10.94 -12.70 -7.36
N ARG A 143 -11.81 -13.62 -6.91
CA ARG A 143 -13.27 -13.43 -7.00
C ARG A 143 -13.77 -12.24 -6.20
N CYS A 144 -13.21 -12.00 -5.02
CA CYS A 144 -13.53 -10.84 -4.21
C CYS A 144 -13.15 -9.53 -4.91
N LEU A 145 -12.00 -9.52 -5.59
CA LEU A 145 -11.44 -8.34 -6.26
C LEU A 145 -11.97 -8.13 -7.67
N ALA A 146 -12.60 -9.15 -8.25
CA ALA A 146 -13.26 -9.06 -9.55
C ALA A 146 -14.38 -8.03 -9.48
N SER A 147 -14.27 -7.02 -10.34
CA SER A 147 -15.34 -6.04 -10.56
C SER A 147 -16.52 -6.75 -11.22
N PRO A 148 -17.77 -6.46 -10.80
CA PRO A 148 -18.94 -6.86 -11.57
C PRO A 148 -19.01 -6.12 -12.91
N ASP A 149 -18.35 -4.97 -13.03
CA ASP A 149 -18.24 -4.18 -14.27
C ASP A 149 -16.92 -4.49 -15.01
N PRO A 150 -16.96 -5.10 -16.21
CA PRO A 150 -15.79 -5.42 -17.01
C PRO A 150 -15.10 -4.18 -17.63
N GLU A 151 -15.76 -3.01 -17.66
CA GLU A 151 -15.17 -1.76 -18.17
C GLU A 151 -14.45 -0.95 -17.09
N SER A 152 -14.58 -1.35 -15.81
CA SER A 152 -13.85 -0.70 -14.72
C SER A 152 -12.34 -0.83 -14.96
N PRO A 153 -11.59 0.28 -14.96
CA PRO A 153 -10.15 0.25 -15.20
C PRO A 153 -9.47 -0.66 -14.16
N LEU A 154 -8.52 -1.47 -14.63
CA LEU A 154 -7.67 -2.29 -13.78
C LEU A 154 -7.04 -1.41 -12.68
N THR A 155 -6.90 -1.97 -11.49
CA THR A 155 -6.15 -1.32 -10.42
C THR A 155 -4.70 -1.20 -10.90
N LYS A 156 -4.25 0.03 -11.19
CA LYS A 156 -2.95 0.32 -11.85
C LYS A 156 -1.76 -0.29 -11.11
N ARG A 157 -1.85 -0.50 -9.79
CA ARG A 157 -0.89 -1.27 -8.98
C ARG A 157 -1.62 -1.83 -7.76
N CYS A 158 -1.48 -3.12 -7.50
CA CYS A 158 -1.88 -3.71 -6.24
C CYS A 158 -0.80 -4.70 -5.81
N HIS A 159 -0.20 -4.46 -4.65
CA HIS A 159 0.79 -5.38 -4.14
C HIS A 159 0.10 -6.58 -3.50
N VAL A 160 0.36 -7.80 -3.99
CA VAL A 160 -0.17 -9.03 -3.38
C VAL A 160 0.90 -9.75 -2.59
N ILE A 161 0.93 -9.57 -1.28
CA ILE A 161 1.87 -10.22 -0.39
C ILE A 161 1.28 -11.56 0.00
N VAL A 162 1.82 -12.63 -0.57
CA VAL A 162 1.51 -13.98 -0.12
C VAL A 162 2.55 -14.37 0.91
N GLY A 163 2.13 -15.00 1.98
CA GLY A 163 3.07 -15.74 2.80
C GLY A 163 2.43 -17.02 3.35
N LEU A 164 3.31 -17.95 3.66
CA LEU A 164 2.96 -19.23 4.23
C LEU A 164 3.31 -19.23 5.73
N PRO A 165 2.52 -19.88 6.58
CA PRO A 165 2.81 -19.99 8.02
C PRO A 165 3.98 -20.93 8.34
N SER A 166 4.53 -21.66 7.36
CA SER A 166 5.66 -22.60 7.49
C SER A 166 6.82 -22.17 6.58
N ALA A 167 8.06 -22.53 6.96
CA ALA A 167 9.33 -22.25 6.26
C ALA A 167 9.45 -22.95 4.87
N THR A 168 8.34 -23.34 4.29
CA THR A 168 8.29 -23.98 2.98
C THR A 168 8.33 -22.89 1.92
N ALA A 169 9.44 -22.81 1.18
CA ALA A 169 9.53 -21.89 0.05
C ALA A 169 8.47 -22.25 -1.00
N LEU A 170 7.81 -21.22 -1.57
CA LEU A 170 6.98 -21.41 -2.75
C LEU A 170 7.87 -21.87 -3.92
N THR A 171 7.55 -23.01 -4.53
CA THR A 171 8.18 -23.44 -5.79
C THR A 171 7.85 -22.46 -6.91
N GLY A 172 8.74 -22.32 -7.89
CA GLY A 172 8.56 -21.42 -9.04
C GLY A 172 7.23 -21.63 -9.77
N ASP A 173 6.79 -22.87 -9.91
CA ASP A 173 5.51 -23.21 -10.57
C ASP A 173 4.29 -22.70 -9.80
N LEU A 174 4.32 -22.78 -8.46
CA LEU A 174 3.27 -22.23 -7.60
C LEU A 174 3.22 -20.71 -7.68
N VAL A 175 4.37 -20.05 -7.76
CA VAL A 175 4.44 -18.59 -7.95
C VAL A 175 3.85 -18.19 -9.29
N LEU A 176 4.22 -18.89 -10.36
CA LEU A 176 3.74 -18.59 -11.72
C LEU A 176 2.22 -18.79 -11.84
N SER A 177 1.69 -19.90 -11.32
CA SER A 177 0.25 -20.18 -11.30
C SER A 177 -0.51 -19.16 -10.45
N SER A 178 0.03 -18.80 -9.29
CA SER A 178 -0.52 -17.76 -8.41
C SER A 178 -0.53 -16.36 -9.09
N GLN A 179 0.54 -16.01 -9.80
CA GLN A 179 0.60 -14.76 -10.57
C GLN A 179 -0.41 -14.77 -11.70
N ALA A 180 -0.54 -15.88 -12.43
CA ALA A 180 -1.49 -16.01 -13.53
C ALA A 180 -2.94 -15.81 -13.05
N ALA A 181 -3.29 -16.35 -11.88
CA ALA A 181 -4.60 -16.18 -11.27
C ALA A 181 -4.94 -14.72 -10.92
N LEU A 182 -3.96 -13.84 -10.75
CA LEU A 182 -4.16 -12.45 -10.32
C LEU A 182 -3.84 -11.41 -11.40
N ARG A 183 -3.13 -11.80 -12.45
CA ARG A 183 -2.63 -10.89 -13.51
C ARG A 183 -3.75 -10.21 -14.31
N HIS A 184 -4.94 -10.81 -14.34
CA HIS A 184 -6.09 -10.20 -15.02
C HIS A 184 -6.82 -9.16 -14.16
N LEU A 185 -6.49 -9.04 -12.87
CA LEU A 185 -7.10 -8.08 -11.94
C LEU A 185 -6.19 -6.89 -11.65
N PHE A 186 -4.89 -7.07 -11.85
CA PHE A 186 -3.85 -6.12 -11.46
C PHE A 186 -2.80 -5.94 -12.56
N GLU A 187 -2.38 -4.68 -12.77
CA GLU A 187 -1.32 -4.37 -13.74
C GLU A 187 0.04 -4.98 -13.34
N LYS A 188 0.30 -5.12 -12.03
CA LYS A 188 1.52 -5.70 -11.46
C LYS A 188 1.19 -6.51 -10.21
N VAL A 189 1.66 -7.75 -10.16
CA VAL A 189 1.54 -8.68 -9.02
C VAL A 189 2.94 -9.03 -8.54
N PHE A 190 3.21 -8.82 -7.26
CA PHE A 190 4.50 -9.13 -6.63
C PHE A 190 4.29 -10.15 -5.54
N ILE A 191 4.60 -11.41 -5.80
CA ILE A 191 4.49 -12.49 -4.82
C ILE A 191 5.83 -12.64 -4.10
N HIS A 192 5.81 -12.54 -2.77
CA HIS A 192 6.98 -12.82 -1.96
C HIS A 192 6.96 -14.30 -1.57
N THR A 193 8.07 -14.99 -1.80
CA THR A 193 8.23 -16.42 -1.54
C THR A 193 9.09 -16.72 -0.33
N GLU A 194 9.79 -15.69 0.17
CA GLU A 194 10.55 -15.76 1.40
C GLU A 194 9.61 -15.75 2.60
N GLU A 195 10.22 -16.09 3.72
CA GLU A 195 9.72 -16.21 5.08
C GLU A 195 9.18 -14.86 5.66
N VAL A 196 8.35 -14.12 4.91
CA VAL A 196 7.80 -12.80 5.29
C VAL A 196 7.07 -12.86 6.63
N PHE A 197 6.43 -13.99 6.95
CA PHE A 197 5.78 -14.21 8.24
C PHE A 197 6.70 -14.79 9.33
N SER A 198 7.85 -15.39 8.98
CA SER A 198 8.82 -15.85 9.99
C SER A 198 9.78 -14.72 10.42
N ALA A 199 10.03 -13.75 9.54
CA ALA A 199 10.75 -12.51 9.83
C ALA A 199 10.00 -11.62 10.85
N GLY A 200 8.82 -12.07 11.28
CA GLY A 200 7.99 -11.41 12.28
C GLY A 200 7.21 -10.24 11.70
N ARG A 201 6.60 -9.48 12.61
CA ARG A 201 5.79 -8.31 12.29
C ARG A 201 6.58 -7.28 11.46
N ASP A 202 7.81 -6.97 11.85
CA ASP A 202 8.58 -5.91 11.19
C ASP A 202 8.88 -6.25 9.72
N GLY A 203 9.25 -7.51 9.43
CA GLY A 203 9.46 -7.98 8.07
C GLY A 203 8.19 -7.90 7.20
N LEU A 204 7.04 -8.27 7.75
CA LEU A 204 5.75 -8.11 7.06
C LEU A 204 5.45 -6.63 6.77
N LEU A 205 5.59 -5.76 7.77
CA LEU A 205 5.28 -4.34 7.64
C LEU A 205 6.22 -3.67 6.63
N GLU A 206 7.51 -4.03 6.59
CA GLU A 206 8.44 -3.56 5.57
C GLU A 206 7.96 -3.94 4.16
N ARG A 207 7.58 -5.20 3.93
CA ARG A 207 7.11 -5.66 2.62
C ARG A 207 5.80 -5.01 2.20
N VAL A 208 4.87 -4.81 3.15
CA VAL A 208 3.63 -4.03 2.91
C VAL A 208 3.98 -2.61 2.49
N ALA A 209 4.85 -1.93 3.25
CA ALA A 209 5.26 -0.56 2.94
C ALA A 209 5.88 -0.44 1.54
N GLU A 210 6.65 -1.44 1.08
CA GLU A 210 7.37 -1.37 -0.19
C GLU A 210 6.50 -1.38 -1.44
N GLY A 211 5.37 -2.10 -1.44
CA GLY A 211 4.50 -2.13 -2.61
C GLY A 211 3.19 -1.36 -2.49
N LEU A 212 2.98 -0.65 -1.39
CA LEU A 212 1.93 0.36 -1.35
C LEU A 212 2.20 1.47 -2.40
N PRO A 213 1.14 2.11 -2.95
CA PRO A 213 1.27 3.33 -3.74
C PRO A 213 1.98 4.42 -2.95
N PHE A 214 2.76 5.25 -3.63
CA PHE A 214 3.63 6.24 -2.99
C PHE A 214 2.84 7.24 -2.13
N GLU A 215 1.60 7.54 -2.54
CA GLU A 215 0.66 8.40 -1.82
C GLU A 215 0.19 7.80 -0.48
N ALA A 216 0.29 6.49 -0.31
CA ALA A 216 -0.13 5.77 0.89
C ALA A 216 1.04 5.26 1.75
N GLN A 217 2.26 5.19 1.17
CA GLN A 217 3.45 4.70 1.86
C GLN A 217 3.77 5.50 3.12
N LEU A 218 3.75 6.83 3.07
CA LEU A 218 4.12 7.66 4.22
C LEU A 218 3.15 7.49 5.39
N ALA A 219 1.84 7.44 5.11
CA ALA A 219 0.81 7.21 6.11
C ALA A 219 1.00 5.85 6.79
N PHE A 220 1.20 4.80 5.97
CA PHE A 220 1.44 3.45 6.47
C PHE A 220 2.71 3.36 7.33
N VAL A 221 3.82 3.92 6.86
CA VAL A 221 5.11 3.83 7.55
C VAL A 221 5.12 4.61 8.87
N ARG A 222 4.35 5.71 8.96
CA ARG A 222 4.09 6.41 10.23
C ARG A 222 3.24 5.56 11.16
N PHE A 223 2.15 4.98 10.65
CA PHE A 223 1.27 4.10 11.41
C PHE A 223 2.02 2.88 11.97
N ALA A 224 2.78 2.20 11.11
CA ALA A 224 3.45 0.95 11.39
C ALA A 224 4.72 1.11 12.27
N GLY A 225 5.27 2.32 12.36
CA GLY A 225 6.46 2.60 13.18
C GLY A 225 7.76 1.96 12.66
N VAL A 226 7.82 1.57 11.38
CA VAL A 226 8.95 0.82 10.81
C VAL A 226 10.12 1.75 10.49
N ALA A 227 11.13 1.77 11.35
CA ALA A 227 12.25 2.72 11.26
C ALA A 227 13.08 2.59 9.97
N THR A 228 13.24 1.38 9.44
CA THR A 228 13.95 1.09 8.18
C THR A 228 13.24 1.71 6.98
N SER A 229 11.93 1.47 6.83
CA SER A 229 11.08 2.08 5.79
C SER A 229 11.01 3.60 5.93
N GLN A 230 10.96 4.14 7.16
CA GLN A 230 11.04 5.60 7.41
C GLN A 230 12.34 6.20 6.88
N ARG A 231 13.49 5.58 7.20
CA ARG A 231 14.81 6.03 6.73
C ARG A 231 14.91 5.94 5.21
N ARG A 232 14.33 4.90 4.59
CA ARG A 232 14.33 4.73 3.13
C ARG A 232 13.52 5.83 2.44
N LEU A 233 12.32 6.13 2.93
CA LEU A 233 11.51 7.24 2.41
C LEU A 233 12.22 8.58 2.58
N ALA A 234 12.79 8.84 3.77
CA ALA A 234 13.54 10.07 4.02
C ALA A 234 14.75 10.24 3.08
N ARG A 235 15.52 9.15 2.86
CA ARG A 235 16.64 9.16 1.91
C ARG A 235 16.18 9.41 0.47
N SER A 236 15.03 8.86 0.06
CA SER A 236 14.47 9.11 -1.27
C SER A 236 14.18 10.61 -1.44
N VAL A 237 13.53 11.24 -0.46
CA VAL A 237 13.23 12.68 -0.48
C VAL A 237 14.51 13.52 -0.57
N VAL A 238 15.51 13.22 0.26
CA VAL A 238 16.81 13.92 0.23
C VAL A 238 17.47 13.75 -1.14
N ARG A 239 17.46 12.54 -1.71
CA ARG A 239 18.04 12.29 -3.03
C ARG A 239 17.35 13.10 -4.13
N SER A 240 16.02 13.14 -4.11
CA SER A 240 15.21 13.93 -5.04
C SER A 240 15.55 15.42 -4.97
N ILE A 241 15.64 15.98 -3.75
CA ILE A 241 15.99 17.40 -3.53
C ILE A 241 17.42 17.70 -4.00
N THR A 242 18.38 16.82 -3.69
CA THR A 242 19.76 16.98 -4.11
C THR A 242 19.89 16.91 -5.63
N ALA A 243 19.18 15.98 -6.29
CA ALA A 243 19.18 15.85 -7.74
C ALA A 243 18.61 17.10 -8.43
N VAL A 244 17.48 17.62 -7.93
CA VAL A 244 16.88 18.87 -8.45
C VAL A 244 17.83 20.06 -8.23
N SER A 245 18.40 20.20 -7.04
CA SER A 245 19.32 21.30 -6.71
C SER A 245 20.59 21.25 -7.57
N ALA A 246 21.15 20.06 -7.80
CA ALA A 246 22.33 19.88 -8.65
C ALA A 246 22.02 20.18 -10.12
N ALA A 247 20.86 19.75 -10.63
CA ALA A 247 20.43 20.03 -11.99
C ALA A 247 20.24 21.53 -12.24
N ILE A 248 19.74 22.27 -11.26
CA ILE A 248 19.60 23.74 -11.33
C ILE A 248 20.98 24.41 -11.24
N GLY A 249 21.83 23.99 -10.29
CA GLY A 249 23.14 24.60 -10.05
C GLY A 249 24.19 24.34 -11.13
N ALA A 250 24.04 23.28 -11.93
CA ALA A 250 24.94 22.95 -13.02
C ALA A 250 24.68 23.73 -14.31
N GLN A 251 23.68 24.61 -14.35
CA GLN A 251 23.44 25.45 -15.54
C GLN A 251 24.39 26.64 -15.57
N PRO A 252 25.10 26.87 -16.69
CA PRO A 252 25.81 28.11 -16.90
C PRO A 252 24.80 29.27 -16.99
N ILE A 253 25.10 30.34 -16.24
CA ILE A 253 24.35 31.61 -16.23
C ILE A 253 24.55 32.34 -17.55
#